data_AF-A0A372JC72-F1
#
_entry.id   AF-A0A372JC72-F1
#
_cell.length_a   1.000
_cell.length_b   1.000
_cell.length_c   1.000
_cell.angle_alpha   90.00
_cell.angle_beta   90.00
_cell.angle_gamma   90.00
#
_symmetry.space_group_name_H-M   'P 1'
#
loop_
_entity.id
_entity.type
_entity.pdbx_description
1 polymer ?
#
loop_
_entity_poly.entity_id
_entity_poly.type
_entity_poly.pdbx_seq_one_letter_code
_entity_poly.pdbx_strand_id
1 'polypeptide(L)'
;MRLLGRRTREVPDVDDTCLQCGRPGTDLLEADARRVRQSCRVCGAVLTTPTSRRLRTAPDPAATGQASAASEPGPVPGADAQDGAGPLAAYLPPDMLAWVREHHGPDLPDAPDKAVMTAWHTGYDEFTARTAGDGDPRPPKFGKVVGALNAACFDVDLALERLVPKSGGAEAGGGAGRPDGGGAERELARERAEYLLRWIAGPGRSDSWIAARATVGANPAGGSPAGGAPSGEGPDAAEVEAALALPSLTDALRSDGGRTLRLALFGVRKGPALGDVVEHFGEESVRDALRAYAADGSRPLLDTLTARLDAAR
;
A
#
# COMPACT_ATOMS: atom_id res chain seq x y z
N MET A 1 -39.61 -40.40 -6.28
CA MET A 1 -38.87 -39.16 -5.95
C MET A 1 -37.97 -39.42 -4.75
N ARG A 2 -36.66 -39.58 -4.97
CA ARG A 2 -35.67 -39.67 -3.88
C ARG A 2 -35.16 -38.26 -3.59
N LEU A 3 -35.42 -37.74 -2.40
CA LEU A 3 -34.80 -36.52 -1.89
C LEU A 3 -33.32 -36.83 -1.62
N LEU A 4 -32.44 -36.39 -2.52
CA LEU A 4 -31.00 -36.37 -2.28
C LEU A 4 -30.72 -35.37 -1.15
N GLY A 5 -30.37 -35.88 0.03
CA GLY A 5 -29.92 -35.05 1.15
C GLY A 5 -28.77 -34.16 0.72
N ARG A 6 -28.97 -32.84 0.79
CA ARG A 6 -27.89 -31.86 0.71
C ARG A 6 -26.95 -32.15 1.87
N ARG A 7 -25.80 -32.77 1.58
CA ARG A 7 -24.68 -32.78 2.52
C ARG A 7 -24.32 -31.33 2.78
N THR A 8 -24.55 -30.85 4.00
CA THR A 8 -23.98 -29.60 4.50
C THR A 8 -22.47 -29.77 4.41
N ARG A 9 -21.85 -29.16 3.40
CA ARG A 9 -20.38 -29.05 3.35
C ARG A 9 -19.99 -28.26 4.60
N GLU A 10 -19.19 -28.88 5.47
CA GLU A 10 -18.50 -28.17 6.53
C GLU A 10 -17.79 -26.97 5.90
N VAL A 11 -18.22 -25.77 6.28
CA VAL A 11 -17.53 -24.55 5.89
C VAL A 11 -16.22 -24.58 6.68
N PRO A 12 -15.05 -24.54 6.01
CA PRO A 12 -13.78 -24.50 6.72
C PRO A 12 -13.77 -23.30 7.67
N ASP A 13 -13.24 -23.48 8.88
CA ASP A 13 -13.06 -22.39 9.83
C ASP A 13 -12.08 -21.38 9.22
N VAL A 14 -12.60 -20.21 8.83
CA VAL A 14 -11.81 -19.17 8.18
C VAL A 14 -11.60 -18.05 9.18
N ASP A 15 -10.34 -17.74 9.43
CA ASP A 15 -9.91 -16.60 10.24
C ASP A 15 -10.65 -15.32 9.78
N ASP A 16 -11.23 -14.60 10.75
CA ASP A 16 -11.99 -13.38 10.51
C ASP A 16 -11.09 -12.15 10.29
N THR A 17 -9.77 -12.34 10.42
CA THR A 17 -8.74 -11.32 10.27
C THR A 17 -8.32 -11.15 8.81
N CYS A 18 -8.44 -9.92 8.31
CA CYS A 18 -8.01 -9.61 6.95
C CYS A 18 -6.49 -9.65 6.82
N LEU A 19 -5.96 -10.52 5.95
CA LEU A 19 -4.51 -10.62 5.69
C LEU A 19 -3.87 -9.33 5.14
N GLN A 20 -4.66 -8.41 4.60
CA GLN A 20 -4.17 -7.13 4.09
C GLN A 20 -3.99 -6.09 5.20
N CYS A 21 -4.93 -6.00 6.15
CA CYS A 21 -4.97 -4.92 7.15
C CYS A 21 -4.84 -5.39 8.60
N GLY A 22 -4.79 -6.70 8.84
CA GLY A 22 -4.65 -7.31 10.17
C GLY A 22 -5.84 -7.07 11.10
N ARG A 23 -6.98 -6.61 10.60
CA ARG A 23 -8.17 -6.31 11.41
C ARG A 23 -9.25 -7.38 11.21
N PRO A 24 -10.01 -7.72 12.28
CA PRO A 24 -11.18 -8.58 12.15
C PRO A 24 -12.26 -7.89 11.30
N GLY A 25 -13.11 -8.69 10.65
CA GLY A 25 -14.22 -8.20 9.84
C GLY A 25 -14.10 -8.56 8.36
N THR A 26 -13.67 -9.79 8.05
CA THR A 26 -13.83 -10.36 6.72
C THR A 26 -15.17 -11.09 6.57
N ASP A 27 -15.86 -10.85 5.46
CA ASP A 27 -17.03 -11.62 5.05
C ASP A 27 -16.60 -12.66 4.03
N LEU A 28 -17.04 -13.90 4.22
CA LEU A 28 -16.80 -14.98 3.27
C LEU A 28 -17.67 -14.76 2.03
N LEU A 29 -17.06 -14.53 0.87
CA LEU A 29 -17.77 -14.39 -0.40
C LEU A 29 -17.98 -15.75 -1.08
N GLU A 30 -16.95 -16.58 -1.11
CA GLU A 30 -16.96 -17.87 -1.80
C GLU A 30 -15.97 -18.83 -1.13
N ALA A 31 -16.33 -20.11 -1.04
CA ALA A 31 -15.41 -21.16 -0.59
C ALA A 31 -15.60 -22.42 -1.43
N ASP A 32 -14.51 -22.90 -2.02
CA ASP A 32 -14.43 -24.18 -2.70
C ASP A 32 -13.31 -25.06 -2.09
N ALA A 33 -13.13 -26.27 -2.61
CA ALA A 33 -12.15 -27.23 -2.09
C ALA A 33 -10.68 -26.77 -2.22
N ARG A 34 -10.41 -25.75 -3.04
CA ARG A 34 -9.07 -25.24 -3.38
C ARG A 34 -8.88 -23.80 -2.94
N ARG A 35 -9.92 -22.96 -2.90
CA ARG A 35 -9.83 -21.53 -2.59
C ARG A 35 -10.94 -21.04 -1.66
N VAL A 36 -10.60 -20.03 -0.87
CA VAL A 36 -11.49 -19.24 -0.01
C VAL A 36 -11.35 -17.79 -0.44
N ARG A 37 -12.47 -17.13 -0.74
CA ARG A 37 -12.53 -15.73 -1.15
C ARG A 37 -13.26 -14.93 -0.09
N GLN A 38 -12.61 -13.91 0.45
CA GLN A 38 -13.12 -13.06 1.52
C GLN A 38 -13.10 -11.59 1.11
N SER A 39 -14.03 -10.78 1.60
CA SER A 39 -14.00 -9.32 1.52
C SER A 39 -13.82 -8.71 2.91
N CYS A 40 -12.87 -7.81 3.08
CA CYS A 40 -12.70 -7.06 4.32
C CYS A 40 -13.64 -5.85 4.34
N ARG A 41 -14.52 -5.77 5.35
CA ARG A 41 -15.39 -4.61 5.57
C ARG A 41 -14.62 -3.34 5.95
N VAL A 42 -13.43 -3.49 6.55
CA VAL A 42 -12.64 -2.37 7.05
C VAL A 42 -11.83 -1.69 5.96
N CYS A 43 -11.15 -2.46 5.10
CA CYS A 43 -10.27 -1.91 4.05
C CYS A 43 -10.78 -2.14 2.62
N GLY A 44 -11.92 -2.82 2.44
CA GLY A 44 -12.50 -3.12 1.12
C GLY A 44 -11.72 -4.17 0.31
N ALA A 45 -10.65 -4.76 0.86
CA ALA A 45 -9.84 -5.73 0.15
C ALA A 45 -10.62 -7.03 -0.09
N VAL A 46 -10.51 -7.58 -1.31
CA VAL A 46 -10.99 -8.94 -1.63
C VAL A 46 -9.79 -9.86 -1.75
N LEU A 47 -9.70 -10.82 -0.83
CA LEU A 47 -8.60 -11.77 -0.71
C LEU A 47 -9.04 -13.15 -1.21
N THR A 48 -8.16 -13.85 -1.92
CA THR A 48 -8.36 -15.25 -2.31
C THR A 48 -7.21 -16.07 -1.77
N THR A 49 -7.48 -16.95 -0.81
CA THR A 49 -6.50 -17.82 -0.15
C THR A 49 -6.74 -19.28 -0.51
N PRO A 50 -5.73 -20.16 -0.56
CA PRO A 50 -5.95 -21.58 -0.76
C PRO A 50 -6.63 -22.23 0.46
N THR A 51 -7.66 -23.06 0.27
CA THR A 51 -8.41 -23.74 1.35
C THR A 51 -7.53 -24.72 2.15
N SER A 52 -6.40 -25.17 1.58
CA SER A 52 -5.46 -26.09 2.23
C SER A 52 -4.52 -25.43 3.24
N ARG A 53 -4.71 -24.15 3.56
CA ARG A 53 -4.04 -23.51 4.70
C ARG A 53 -4.68 -23.96 6.02
N ARG A 54 -4.88 -25.27 6.22
CA ARG A 54 -5.03 -25.83 7.57
C ARG A 54 -3.72 -25.57 8.30
N LEU A 55 -3.77 -24.68 9.29
CA LEU A 55 -3.12 -24.85 10.59
C LEU A 55 -1.65 -25.26 10.51
N ARG A 56 -0.78 -24.38 10.01
CA ARG A 56 0.47 -24.17 10.75
C ARG A 56 0.12 -23.19 11.85
N THR A 57 -0.33 -23.71 12.99
CA THR A 57 -0.02 -23.07 14.26
C THR A 57 1.47 -22.75 14.18
N ALA A 58 1.82 -21.46 14.20
CA ALA A 58 3.21 -21.12 14.48
C ALA A 58 3.60 -21.87 15.76
N PRO A 59 4.76 -22.54 15.82
CA PRO A 59 5.18 -23.16 17.06
C PRO A 59 5.13 -22.09 18.15
N ASP A 60 4.42 -22.42 19.23
CA ASP A 60 4.30 -21.59 20.41
C ASP A 60 5.71 -21.17 20.84
N PRO A 61 6.06 -19.86 20.82
CA PRO A 61 7.39 -19.41 21.23
C PRO A 61 7.69 -19.73 22.70
N ALA A 62 6.69 -20.17 23.48
CA ALA A 62 6.89 -20.67 24.83
C ALA A 62 7.61 -22.03 24.91
N ALA A 63 7.78 -22.76 23.81
CA ALA A 63 8.45 -24.08 23.82
C ALA A 63 9.98 -24.03 23.68
N THR A 64 10.55 -22.88 23.31
CA THR A 64 12.00 -22.65 23.36
C THR A 64 12.35 -21.94 24.66
N GLY A 65 12.66 -22.74 25.69
CA GLY A 65 13.17 -22.27 26.97
C GLY A 65 14.56 -21.64 26.86
N GLN A 66 14.66 -20.48 26.21
CA GLN A 66 15.78 -19.56 26.39
C GLN A 66 15.41 -18.61 27.52
N ALA A 67 15.95 -18.89 28.70
CA ALA A 67 15.94 -17.95 29.81
C ALA A 67 16.73 -16.70 29.40
N SER A 68 16.03 -15.63 29.02
CA SER A 68 16.62 -14.31 28.89
C SER A 68 17.04 -13.82 30.26
N ALA A 69 18.36 -13.80 30.51
CA ALA A 69 18.94 -12.90 31.49
C ALA A 69 18.65 -11.47 31.03
N ALA A 70 18.00 -10.69 31.89
CA ALA A 70 17.78 -9.26 31.70
C ALA A 70 19.14 -8.58 31.49
N SER A 71 19.48 -8.32 30.23
CA SER A 71 20.63 -7.50 29.87
C SER A 71 20.14 -6.06 29.87
N GLU A 72 20.78 -5.23 30.69
CA GLU A 72 20.59 -3.79 30.70
C GLU A 72 20.88 -3.22 29.29
N PRO A 73 20.19 -2.15 28.87
CA PRO A 73 20.45 -1.51 27.58
C PRO A 73 21.88 -0.96 27.58
N GLY A 74 22.76 -1.62 26.83
CA GLY A 74 24.12 -1.14 26.58
C GLY A 74 24.10 0.18 25.80
N PRO A 75 25.13 1.03 25.97
CA PRO A 75 25.21 2.32 25.30
C PRO A 75 25.20 2.15 23.78
N VAL A 76 24.31 2.91 23.12
CA VAL A 76 24.19 2.98 21.66
C VAL A 76 25.55 3.40 21.08
N PRO A 77 26.20 2.58 20.23
CA PRO A 77 27.49 2.93 19.64
C PRO A 77 27.36 4.19 18.76
N GLY A 78 28.32 5.10 18.94
CA GLY A 78 28.34 6.44 18.35
C GLY A 78 28.33 6.49 16.81
N ALA A 79 27.83 7.61 16.30
CA ALA A 79 27.42 7.90 14.93
C ALA A 79 28.52 7.94 13.83
N ASP A 80 29.71 7.37 14.07
CA ASP A 80 30.88 7.56 13.18
C ASP A 80 31.13 6.41 12.19
N ALA A 81 30.19 5.49 11.99
CA ALA A 81 30.29 4.38 11.03
C ALA A 81 29.46 4.63 9.76
N GLN A 82 29.79 5.65 8.97
CA GLN A 82 29.02 6.03 7.77
C GLN A 82 29.33 5.19 6.50
N ASP A 83 30.41 4.40 6.47
CA ASP A 83 30.79 3.58 5.29
C ASP A 83 30.20 2.15 5.27
N GLY A 84 29.39 1.77 6.26
CA GLY A 84 28.79 0.42 6.41
C GLY A 84 27.26 0.35 6.26
N ALA A 85 26.65 1.44 5.81
CA ALA A 85 25.21 1.54 5.58
C ALA A 85 24.85 0.80 4.28
N GLY A 86 24.86 -0.54 4.31
CA GLY A 86 24.49 -1.38 3.16
C GLY A 86 23.13 -1.01 2.56
N PRO A 87 22.73 -1.62 1.42
CA PRO A 87 21.60 -1.17 0.58
C PRO A 87 20.29 -0.87 1.32
N LEU A 88 20.02 -1.57 2.44
CA LEU A 88 18.85 -1.37 3.29
C LEU A 88 18.76 0.01 3.96
N ALA A 89 19.88 0.71 4.17
CA ALA A 89 19.88 2.05 4.77
C ALA A 89 19.17 3.09 3.88
N ALA A 90 18.99 2.80 2.59
CA ALA A 90 18.18 3.63 1.70
C ALA A 90 16.67 3.52 2.01
N TYR A 91 16.23 2.41 2.62
CA TYR A 91 14.80 2.05 2.74
C TYR A 91 14.28 1.99 4.18
N LEU A 92 15.16 2.01 5.17
CA LEU A 92 14.82 1.89 6.59
C LEU A 92 15.43 3.03 7.40
N PRO A 93 14.67 3.62 8.34
CA PRO A 93 15.23 4.53 9.34
C PRO A 93 16.41 3.86 10.10
N PRO A 94 17.43 4.62 10.55
CA PRO A 94 18.61 4.06 11.21
C PRO A 94 18.28 3.17 12.40
N ASP A 95 17.34 3.60 13.25
CA ASP A 95 16.92 2.87 14.44
C ASP A 95 16.23 1.54 14.09
N MET A 96 15.42 1.55 13.03
CA MET A 96 14.78 0.36 12.52
C MET A 96 15.78 -0.59 11.88
N LEU A 97 16.76 -0.08 11.12
CA LEU A 97 17.81 -0.90 10.52
C LEU A 97 18.67 -1.58 11.59
N ALA A 98 19.03 -0.87 12.66
CA ALA A 98 19.74 -1.44 13.81
C ALA A 98 18.93 -2.58 14.44
N TRP A 99 17.64 -2.34 14.71
CA TRP A 99 16.73 -3.35 15.24
C TRP A 99 16.61 -4.59 14.32
N VAL A 100 16.46 -4.39 13.00
CA VAL A 100 16.37 -5.50 12.03
C VAL A 100 17.65 -6.34 12.04
N ARG A 101 18.83 -5.71 12.05
CA ARG A 101 20.12 -6.42 12.08
C ARG A 101 20.30 -7.23 13.37
N GLU A 102 19.87 -6.67 14.50
CA GLU A 102 19.90 -7.38 15.79
C GLU A 102 18.99 -8.62 15.79
N HIS A 103 17.78 -8.52 15.23
CA HIS A 103 16.77 -9.57 15.32
C HIS A 103 16.83 -10.61 14.20
N HIS A 104 17.40 -10.27 13.05
CA HIS A 104 17.44 -11.12 11.87
C HIS A 104 18.86 -11.49 11.42
N GLY A 105 19.90 -10.94 12.07
CA GLY A 105 21.30 -11.22 11.77
C GLY A 105 21.85 -10.37 10.61
N PRO A 106 23.11 -10.61 10.20
CA PRO A 106 23.79 -9.84 9.17
C PRO A 106 23.34 -10.18 7.73
N ASP A 107 22.79 -11.38 7.51
CA ASP A 107 22.43 -11.90 6.18
C ASP A 107 21.04 -11.43 5.73
N LEU A 108 20.84 -10.11 5.66
CA LEU A 108 19.58 -9.50 5.24
C LEU A 108 19.52 -9.36 3.70
N PRO A 109 18.34 -9.48 3.08
CA PRO A 109 18.20 -9.26 1.64
C PRO A 109 18.42 -7.78 1.28
N ASP A 110 19.23 -7.51 0.26
CA ASP A 110 19.46 -6.14 -0.25
C ASP A 110 18.20 -5.49 -0.84
N ALA A 111 17.27 -6.30 -1.35
CA ALA A 111 16.03 -5.87 -1.99
C ALA A 111 14.82 -6.60 -1.36
N PRO A 112 14.37 -6.18 -0.17
CA PRO A 112 13.26 -6.83 0.52
C PRO A 112 11.95 -6.62 -0.24
N ASP A 113 11.20 -7.71 -0.42
CA ASP A 113 9.85 -7.65 -0.98
C ASP A 113 8.85 -7.04 0.01
N LYS A 114 7.61 -6.85 -0.44
CA LYS A 114 6.54 -6.28 0.40
C LYS A 114 6.24 -7.11 1.65
N ALA A 115 6.33 -8.43 1.59
CA ALA A 115 6.02 -9.29 2.73
C ALA A 115 7.10 -9.13 3.80
N VAL A 116 8.37 -9.11 3.40
CA VAL A 116 9.51 -8.85 4.29
C VAL A 116 9.42 -7.46 4.92
N MET A 117 9.22 -6.40 4.11
CA MET A 117 9.06 -5.04 4.63
C MET A 117 7.88 -4.92 5.61
N THR A 118 6.75 -5.54 5.30
CA THR A 118 5.58 -5.55 6.19
C THR A 118 5.92 -6.22 7.53
N ALA A 119 6.60 -7.37 7.51
CA ALA A 119 6.97 -8.10 8.71
C ALA A 119 7.94 -7.29 9.59
N TRP A 120 8.99 -6.72 9.00
CA TRP A 120 9.95 -5.88 9.73
C TRP A 120 9.30 -4.66 10.36
N HIS A 121 8.48 -3.92 9.60
CA HIS A 121 7.77 -2.77 10.15
C HIS A 121 6.77 -3.14 11.25
N THR A 122 6.10 -4.29 11.13
CA THR A 122 5.15 -4.75 12.16
C THR A 122 5.90 -5.09 13.45
N GLY A 123 6.99 -5.86 13.36
CA GLY A 123 7.80 -6.20 14.52
C GLY A 123 8.45 -4.98 15.17
N TYR A 124 8.95 -4.03 14.36
CA TYR A 124 9.49 -2.77 14.88
C TYR A 124 8.42 -1.91 15.56
N ASP A 125 7.22 -1.80 14.99
CA ASP A 125 6.11 -1.07 15.60
C ASP A 125 5.65 -1.70 16.94
N GLU A 126 5.71 -3.03 17.06
CA GLU A 126 5.42 -3.74 18.30
C GLU A 126 6.52 -3.58 19.34
N PHE A 127 7.78 -3.55 18.90
CA PHE A 127 8.93 -3.24 19.75
C PHE A 127 8.81 -1.82 20.32
N THR A 128 8.64 -0.81 19.47
CA THR A 128 8.48 0.59 19.90
C THR A 128 7.26 0.77 20.79
N ALA A 129 6.13 0.14 20.48
CA ALA A 129 4.94 0.22 21.33
C ALA A 129 5.14 -0.36 22.75
N ARG A 130 6.07 -1.31 22.94
CA ARG A 130 6.39 -1.87 24.27
C ARG A 130 7.39 -1.02 25.05
N THR A 131 8.25 -0.28 24.37
CA THR A 131 9.31 0.53 24.98
C THR A 131 8.94 2.00 25.14
N ALA A 132 7.96 2.50 24.39
CA ALA A 132 7.50 3.89 24.50
C ALA A 132 6.77 4.14 25.82
N GLY A 133 6.97 5.33 26.38
CA GLY A 133 6.21 5.84 27.52
C GLY A 133 4.78 6.21 27.13
N ASP A 134 3.94 6.41 28.15
CA ASP A 134 2.56 6.85 27.96
C ASP A 134 2.50 8.22 27.26
N GLY A 135 1.97 8.23 26.04
CA GLY A 135 1.79 9.42 25.23
C GLY A 135 2.90 9.70 24.23
N ASP A 136 3.89 8.82 24.10
CA ASP A 136 4.86 8.89 23.01
C ASP A 136 4.15 8.69 21.65
N PRO A 137 4.51 9.48 20.63
CA PRO A 137 3.91 9.38 19.31
C PRO A 137 4.24 8.01 18.70
N ARG A 138 3.25 7.39 18.07
CA ARG A 138 3.41 6.09 17.40
C ARG A 138 3.43 6.31 15.90
N PRO A 139 4.41 5.76 15.17
CA PRO A 139 4.46 5.94 13.73
C PRO A 139 3.26 5.23 13.07
N PRO A 140 2.75 5.77 11.95
CA PRO A 140 1.65 5.15 11.23
C PRO A 140 2.05 3.79 10.66
N LYS A 141 1.17 2.79 10.78
CA LYS A 141 1.42 1.42 10.28
C LYS A 141 1.85 1.41 8.79
N PHE A 142 2.79 0.54 8.44
CA PHE A 142 3.32 0.36 7.08
C PHE A 142 2.25 0.40 5.98
N GLY A 143 1.21 -0.44 6.09
CA GLY A 143 0.15 -0.52 5.09
C GLY A 143 -0.64 0.78 4.93
N LYS A 144 -0.79 1.58 6.00
CA LYS A 144 -1.41 2.90 5.92
C LYS A 144 -0.53 3.89 5.17
N VAL A 145 0.78 3.91 5.43
CA VAL A 145 1.71 4.81 4.76
C VAL A 145 1.81 4.49 3.27
N VAL A 146 1.98 3.20 2.92
CA VAL A 146 1.98 2.76 1.51
C VAL A 146 0.65 3.11 0.83
N GLY A 147 -0.49 2.89 1.50
CA GLY A 147 -1.80 3.27 0.98
C GLY A 147 -1.94 4.78 0.75
N ALA A 148 -1.48 5.60 1.71
CA ALA A 148 -1.49 7.05 1.62
C ALA A 148 -0.60 7.56 0.48
N LEU A 149 0.62 7.03 0.32
CA LEU A 149 1.51 7.35 -0.80
C LEU A 149 0.88 7.00 -2.14
N ASN A 150 0.24 5.82 -2.27
CA ASN A 150 -0.44 5.44 -3.51
C ASN A 150 -1.63 6.35 -3.84
N ALA A 151 -2.40 6.77 -2.83
CA ALA A 151 -3.54 7.68 -3.00
C ALA A 151 -3.08 9.11 -3.34
N ALA A 152 -2.01 9.58 -2.71
CA ALA A 152 -1.41 10.90 -2.90
C ALA A 152 -0.51 10.99 -4.14
N CYS A 153 -0.59 10.02 -5.05
CA CYS A 153 0.27 9.96 -6.25
C CYS A 153 1.77 10.15 -5.91
N PHE A 154 2.22 9.49 -4.84
CA PHE A 154 3.60 9.50 -4.34
C PHE A 154 4.12 10.88 -3.89
N ASP A 155 3.20 11.80 -3.56
CA ASP A 155 3.52 13.06 -2.91
C ASP A 155 3.55 12.88 -1.38
N VAL A 156 4.71 13.12 -0.76
CA VAL A 156 4.89 12.92 0.69
C VAL A 156 4.04 13.89 1.50
N ASP A 157 3.98 15.16 1.10
CA ASP A 157 3.26 16.18 1.88
C ASP A 157 1.75 15.91 1.87
N LEU A 158 1.18 15.53 0.72
CA LEU A 158 -0.23 15.13 0.64
C LEU A 158 -0.51 13.79 1.34
N ALA A 159 0.43 12.84 1.30
CA ALA A 159 0.31 11.61 2.09
C ALA A 159 0.28 11.93 3.60
N LEU A 160 1.04 12.92 4.06
CA LEU A 160 1.05 13.34 5.47
C LEU A 160 -0.25 13.99 5.90
N GLU A 161 -0.91 14.76 5.03
CA GLU A 161 -2.25 15.30 5.35
C GLU A 161 -3.28 14.20 5.58
N ARG A 162 -3.13 13.05 4.91
CA ARG A 162 -3.98 11.86 5.11
C ARG A 162 -3.61 11.06 6.36
N LEU A 163 -2.32 10.99 6.68
CA LEU A 163 -1.81 10.19 7.80
C LEU A 163 -2.00 10.88 9.14
N VAL A 164 -1.81 12.19 9.20
CA VAL A 164 -1.88 13.01 10.40
C VAL A 164 -2.85 14.17 10.11
N PRO A 165 -4.16 13.97 10.30
CA PRO A 165 -5.16 15.00 10.08
C PRO A 165 -4.82 16.24 10.91
N LYS A 166 -4.94 17.43 10.31
CA LYS A 166 -4.76 18.71 11.02
C LYS A 166 -5.66 18.68 12.24
N SER A 167 -5.07 18.77 13.43
CA SER A 167 -5.73 18.62 14.75
C SER A 167 -6.72 19.77 15.06
N GLY A 168 -7.25 20.46 14.04
CA GLY A 168 -7.96 21.73 14.12
C GLY A 168 -9.33 21.73 13.45
N GLY A 169 -10.04 20.60 13.46
CA GLY A 169 -11.49 20.58 13.24
C GLY A 169 -12.19 20.91 14.56
N ALA A 170 -12.48 22.18 14.79
CA ALA A 170 -13.05 22.73 15.99
C ALA A 170 -14.39 22.08 16.39
N GLU A 171 -14.39 21.16 17.37
CA GLU A 171 -15.56 20.90 18.21
C GLU A 171 -15.16 20.80 19.70
N ALA A 172 -15.30 21.95 20.37
CA ALA A 172 -15.86 22.14 21.70
C ALA A 172 -15.65 21.00 22.74
N GLY A 173 -14.47 20.96 23.35
CA GLY A 173 -14.30 20.26 24.61
C GLY A 173 -13.07 20.77 25.33
N GLY A 174 -13.24 21.68 26.28
CA GLY A 174 -12.18 22.41 27.00
C GLY A 174 -11.30 21.56 27.92
N GLY A 175 -10.73 20.48 27.41
CA GLY A 175 -9.61 19.78 28.04
C GLY A 175 -8.33 20.57 27.78
N ALA A 176 -7.62 20.95 28.84
CA ALA A 176 -6.35 21.65 28.77
C ALA A 176 -5.42 21.00 27.73
N GLY A 177 -5.27 21.67 26.59
CA GLY A 177 -4.58 21.15 25.42
C GLY A 177 -3.11 20.90 25.72
N ARG A 178 -2.63 19.70 25.36
CA ARG A 178 -1.20 19.38 25.32
C ARG A 178 -0.62 20.11 24.09
N PRO A 179 0.22 21.15 24.26
CA PRO A 179 0.53 22.07 23.15
C PRO A 179 1.37 21.47 22.01
N ASP A 180 2.08 20.36 22.23
CA ASP A 180 3.20 19.97 21.35
C ASP A 180 3.09 18.59 20.67
N GLY A 181 2.02 17.83 20.91
CA GLY A 181 1.94 16.42 20.48
C GLY A 181 1.89 16.21 18.95
N GLY A 182 1.29 17.14 18.20
CA GLY A 182 1.07 16.97 16.76
C GLY A 182 2.34 17.10 15.91
N GLY A 183 3.36 17.80 16.40
CA GLY A 183 4.62 18.00 15.67
C GLY A 183 5.41 16.71 15.54
N ALA A 184 5.64 16.02 16.66
CA ALA A 184 6.43 14.79 16.69
C ALA A 184 5.75 13.63 15.93
N GLU A 185 4.42 13.51 16.00
CA GLU A 185 3.69 12.51 15.21
C GLU A 185 3.83 12.78 13.70
N ARG A 186 3.76 14.05 13.28
CA ARG A 186 3.92 14.44 11.87
C ARG A 186 5.35 14.20 11.37
N GLU A 187 6.36 14.45 12.20
CA GLU A 187 7.77 14.19 11.87
C GLU A 187 8.05 12.70 11.69
N LEU A 188 7.59 11.86 12.63
CA LEU A 188 7.69 10.40 12.51
C LEU A 188 6.94 9.86 11.29
N ALA A 189 5.76 10.40 10.99
CA ALA A 189 5.03 10.04 9.78
C ALA A 189 5.77 10.45 8.51
N ARG A 190 6.43 11.62 8.50
CA ARG A 190 7.22 12.13 7.36
C ARG A 190 8.41 11.23 7.10
N GLU A 191 9.23 10.99 8.11
CA GLU A 191 10.41 10.12 7.99
C GLU A 191 10.01 8.75 7.42
N ARG A 192 8.98 8.13 7.99
CA ARG A 192 8.50 6.83 7.52
C ARG A 192 7.98 6.87 6.08
N ALA A 193 7.29 7.94 5.68
CA ALA A 193 6.80 8.11 4.32
C ALA A 193 7.96 8.27 3.31
N GLU A 194 9.02 8.99 3.67
CA GLU A 194 10.19 9.18 2.82
C GLU A 194 10.96 7.87 2.59
N TYR A 195 11.22 7.09 3.64
CA TYR A 195 11.87 5.78 3.50
C TYR A 195 11.02 4.79 2.69
N LEU A 196 9.71 4.78 2.90
CA LEU A 196 8.81 3.92 2.13
C LEU A 196 8.64 4.37 0.68
N LEU A 197 8.76 5.68 0.40
CA LEU A 197 8.81 6.18 -0.96
C LEU A 197 10.07 5.69 -1.68
N ARG A 198 11.24 5.74 -1.04
CA ARG A 198 12.51 5.19 -1.59
C ARG A 198 12.40 3.69 -1.84
N TRP A 199 11.78 2.94 -0.92
CA TRP A 199 11.51 1.52 -1.13
C TRP A 199 10.58 1.28 -2.33
N ILE A 200 9.46 2.02 -2.45
CA ILE A 200 8.53 1.94 -3.60
C ILE A 200 9.23 2.33 -4.91
N ALA A 201 10.15 3.29 -4.88
CA ALA A 201 10.93 3.67 -6.04
C ALA A 201 11.90 2.55 -6.49
N GLY A 202 12.46 1.82 -5.53
CA GLY A 202 13.40 0.71 -5.74
C GLY A 202 12.73 -0.68 -5.68
N PRO A 203 13.05 -1.53 -4.68
CA PRO A 203 12.58 -2.93 -4.60
C PRO A 203 11.06 -3.10 -4.58
N GLY A 204 10.33 -2.16 -3.97
CA GLY A 204 8.88 -2.18 -3.86
C GLY A 204 8.13 -1.71 -5.10
N ARG A 205 8.83 -1.37 -6.21
CA ARG A 205 8.18 -0.79 -7.40
C ARG A 205 7.11 -1.69 -7.99
N SER A 206 7.35 -3.00 -8.02
CA SER A 206 6.38 -4.00 -8.49
C SER A 206 5.08 -4.04 -7.70
N ASP A 207 5.09 -3.55 -6.45
CA ASP A 207 3.91 -3.49 -5.58
C ASP A 207 3.11 -2.20 -5.73
N SER A 208 3.58 -1.25 -6.53
CA SER A 208 2.88 0.00 -6.84
C SER A 208 1.89 -0.15 -7.99
N TRP A 209 0.86 0.70 -8.03
CA TRP A 209 -0.09 0.69 -9.16
C TRP A 209 0.60 1.08 -10.48
N ILE A 210 1.67 1.88 -10.47
CA ILE A 210 2.42 2.27 -11.69
C ILE A 210 3.00 1.03 -12.39
N ALA A 211 3.53 0.06 -11.64
CA ALA A 211 4.09 -1.16 -12.22
C ALA A 211 3.03 -2.12 -12.79
N ALA A 212 1.78 -2.05 -12.30
CA ALA A 212 0.68 -2.91 -12.76
C ALA A 212 0.34 -2.71 -14.25
N ARG A 213 0.80 -1.61 -14.88
CA ARG A 213 0.67 -1.38 -16.32
C ARG A 213 1.47 -2.37 -17.17
N ALA A 214 2.68 -2.74 -16.71
CA ALA A 214 3.62 -3.55 -17.50
C ALA A 214 3.06 -4.94 -17.84
N THR A 215 2.20 -5.49 -17.01
CA THR A 215 1.62 -6.83 -17.19
C THR A 215 0.44 -6.86 -18.18
N VAL A 216 -0.18 -5.73 -18.51
CA VAL A 216 -1.34 -5.69 -19.42
C VAL A 216 -0.91 -5.59 -20.88
N GLY A 217 0.25 -5.00 -21.17
CA GLY A 217 0.76 -4.81 -22.54
C GLY A 217 1.87 -5.78 -22.98
N ALA A 218 2.60 -6.39 -22.04
CA ALA A 218 3.70 -7.29 -22.36
C ALA A 218 3.22 -8.75 -22.42
N ASN A 219 2.63 -9.14 -23.54
CA ASN A 219 2.60 -10.56 -23.94
C ASN A 219 3.71 -10.74 -25.01
N PRO A 220 4.97 -11.05 -24.64
CA PRO A 220 6.12 -10.83 -25.51
C PRO A 220 6.48 -12.05 -26.39
N ALA A 221 5.64 -13.08 -26.52
CA ALA A 221 6.02 -14.25 -27.31
C ALA A 221 4.86 -14.91 -28.06
N GLY A 222 4.73 -14.56 -29.35
CA GLY A 222 4.75 -15.54 -30.45
C GLY A 222 3.69 -16.66 -30.52
N GLY A 223 2.58 -16.58 -29.78
CA GLY A 223 1.48 -17.54 -29.88
C GLY A 223 0.52 -17.19 -31.03
N SER A 224 0.56 -18.00 -32.08
CA SER A 224 -0.25 -17.94 -33.32
C SER A 224 -1.75 -17.57 -33.15
N PRO A 225 -2.37 -16.89 -34.14
CA PRO A 225 -3.73 -16.34 -34.03
C PRO A 225 -4.77 -17.38 -34.46
N ALA A 226 -5.38 -18.09 -33.50
CA ALA A 226 -6.57 -18.90 -33.77
C ALA A 226 -7.46 -18.96 -32.53
N GLY A 227 -7.96 -17.80 -32.12
CA GLY A 227 -8.86 -17.65 -30.99
C GLY A 227 -8.78 -16.22 -30.49
N GLY A 228 -9.68 -15.36 -30.97
CA GLY A 228 -9.66 -13.92 -30.76
C GLY A 228 -9.36 -13.54 -29.31
N ALA A 229 -8.11 -13.15 -29.08
CA ALA A 229 -7.77 -12.43 -27.86
C ALA A 229 -8.53 -11.11 -27.92
N PRO A 230 -9.20 -10.69 -26.84
CA PRO A 230 -9.77 -9.35 -26.79
C PRO A 230 -8.62 -8.38 -27.00
N SER A 231 -8.66 -7.65 -28.11
CA SER A 231 -7.78 -6.54 -28.40
C SER A 231 -7.63 -5.74 -27.12
N GLY A 232 -6.40 -5.57 -26.65
CA GLY A 232 -6.07 -4.73 -25.50
C GLY A 232 -6.30 -3.26 -25.83
N GLU A 233 -7.52 -2.92 -26.26
CA GLU A 233 -7.95 -1.57 -26.52
C GLU A 233 -7.88 -0.83 -25.18
N GLY A 234 -7.07 0.22 -25.19
CA GLY A 234 -7.23 1.27 -24.20
C GLY A 234 -8.66 1.80 -24.22
N PRO A 235 -9.03 2.66 -23.28
CA PRO A 235 -10.33 3.33 -23.32
C PRO A 235 -10.50 4.00 -24.69
N ASP A 236 -11.71 3.87 -25.23
CA ASP A 236 -12.11 4.49 -26.49
C ASP A 236 -11.90 6.00 -26.40
N ALA A 237 -11.21 6.58 -27.38
CA ALA A 237 -10.98 8.01 -27.46
C ALA A 237 -12.30 8.78 -27.44
N ALA A 238 -13.37 8.24 -28.04
CA ALA A 238 -14.70 8.86 -28.01
C ALA A 238 -15.28 8.94 -26.59
N GLU A 239 -15.05 7.94 -25.73
CA GLU A 239 -15.47 8.00 -24.32
C GLU A 239 -14.69 9.06 -23.53
N VAL A 240 -13.40 9.22 -23.83
CA VAL A 240 -12.55 10.25 -23.21
C VAL A 240 -12.99 11.65 -23.64
N GLU A 241 -13.25 11.85 -24.93
CA GLU A 241 -13.77 13.13 -25.46
C GLU A 241 -15.15 13.47 -24.89
N ALA A 242 -16.03 12.47 -24.72
CA ALA A 242 -17.32 12.67 -24.08
C ALA A 242 -17.17 13.13 -22.60
N ALA A 243 -16.20 12.58 -21.87
CA ALA A 243 -15.89 13.03 -20.52
C ALA A 243 -15.28 14.44 -20.50
N LEU A 244 -14.43 14.79 -21.47
CA LEU A 244 -13.86 16.13 -21.62
C LEU A 244 -14.90 17.19 -21.97
N ALA A 245 -15.99 16.81 -22.64
CA ALA A 245 -17.10 17.69 -22.96
C ALA A 245 -17.95 18.08 -21.73
N LEU A 246 -17.80 17.40 -20.60
CA LEU A 246 -18.51 17.74 -19.36
C LEU A 246 -17.97 19.06 -18.75
N PRO A 247 -18.84 19.89 -18.15
CA PRO A 247 -18.44 21.17 -17.57
C PRO A 247 -17.38 21.05 -16.47
N SER A 248 -17.44 19.99 -15.65
CA SER A 248 -16.39 19.67 -14.67
C SER A 248 -15.95 18.21 -14.81
N LEU A 249 -14.66 17.94 -14.58
CA LEU A 249 -14.17 16.56 -14.49
C LEU A 249 -14.82 15.84 -13.30
N THR A 250 -15.10 16.54 -12.20
CA THR A 250 -15.77 15.96 -11.03
C THR A 250 -17.13 15.34 -11.39
N ASP A 251 -17.87 15.91 -12.33
CA ASP A 251 -19.12 15.32 -12.83
C ASP A 251 -18.87 14.03 -13.60
N ALA A 252 -17.80 13.98 -14.41
CA ALA A 252 -17.36 12.74 -15.05
C ALA A 252 -16.99 11.66 -14.03
N LEU A 253 -16.41 12.03 -12.88
CA LEU A 253 -16.03 11.10 -11.81
C LEU A 253 -17.22 10.50 -11.07
N ARG A 254 -18.34 11.22 -10.97
CA ARG A 254 -19.57 10.72 -10.34
C ARG A 254 -20.27 9.67 -11.20
N SER A 255 -20.01 9.68 -12.51
CA SER A 255 -20.44 8.65 -13.44
C SER A 255 -19.52 7.41 -13.41
N ASP A 256 -19.94 6.32 -14.04
CA ASP A 256 -19.10 5.12 -14.24
C ASP A 256 -17.81 5.38 -15.06
N GLY A 257 -17.64 6.59 -15.61
CA GLY A 257 -16.46 7.00 -16.39
C GLY A 257 -15.14 7.01 -15.61
N GLY A 258 -15.15 6.91 -14.27
CA GLY A 258 -13.94 6.90 -13.47
C GLY A 258 -12.95 5.78 -13.82
N ARG A 259 -13.44 4.64 -14.35
CA ARG A 259 -12.56 3.58 -14.86
C ARG A 259 -11.89 3.97 -16.18
N THR A 260 -12.64 4.50 -17.13
CA THR A 260 -12.16 4.95 -18.44
C THR A 260 -11.07 6.01 -18.26
N LEU A 261 -11.31 7.02 -17.42
CA LEU A 261 -10.35 8.08 -17.15
C LEU A 261 -9.05 7.58 -16.50
N ARG A 262 -9.12 6.63 -15.55
CA ARG A 262 -7.90 6.01 -14.98
C ARG A 262 -7.07 5.24 -16.01
N LEU A 263 -7.74 4.53 -16.92
CA LEU A 263 -7.03 3.82 -17.99
C LEU A 263 -6.41 4.80 -19.01
N ALA A 264 -7.07 5.92 -19.28
CA ALA A 264 -6.56 6.96 -20.17
C ALA A 264 -5.33 7.61 -19.53
N LEU A 265 -5.47 8.12 -18.31
CA LEU A 265 -4.40 8.84 -17.59
C LEU A 265 -3.20 7.97 -17.25
N PHE A 266 -3.43 6.74 -16.80
CA PHE A 266 -2.39 5.94 -16.15
C PHE A 266 -2.23 4.53 -16.73
N GLY A 267 -3.13 4.09 -17.60
CA GLY A 267 -3.10 2.73 -18.12
C GLY A 267 -3.42 1.66 -17.08
N VAL A 268 -4.05 2.03 -15.95
CA VAL A 268 -4.37 1.11 -14.86
C VAL A 268 -5.87 1.06 -14.56
N ARG A 269 -6.34 -0.13 -14.17
CA ARG A 269 -7.74 -0.32 -13.74
C ARG A 269 -7.98 0.21 -12.32
N LYS A 270 -6.97 0.08 -11.46
CA LYS A 270 -6.98 0.51 -10.06
C LYS A 270 -5.78 1.43 -9.86
N GLY A 271 -6.01 2.57 -9.22
CA GLY A 271 -5.03 3.63 -9.01
C GLY A 271 -5.57 4.65 -8.00
N PRO A 272 -5.00 5.85 -7.92
CA PRO A 272 -5.47 6.91 -7.04
C PRO A 272 -6.93 7.27 -7.37
N ALA A 273 -7.66 7.77 -6.37
CA ALA A 273 -8.98 8.30 -6.62
C ALA A 273 -8.84 9.53 -7.53
N LEU A 274 -9.67 9.62 -8.58
CA LEU A 274 -9.52 10.70 -9.55
C LEU A 274 -9.83 12.08 -8.96
N GLY A 275 -10.62 12.14 -7.88
CA GLY A 275 -10.80 13.37 -7.12
C GLY A 275 -9.47 13.87 -6.56
N ASP A 276 -8.70 12.97 -5.94
CA ASP A 276 -7.36 13.26 -5.41
C ASP A 276 -6.38 13.67 -6.53
N VAL A 277 -6.50 13.07 -7.72
CA VAL A 277 -5.69 13.43 -8.89
C VAL A 277 -6.02 14.85 -9.35
N VAL A 278 -7.29 15.22 -9.42
CA VAL A 278 -7.72 16.58 -9.80
C VAL A 278 -7.31 17.60 -8.74
N GLU A 279 -7.44 17.26 -7.45
CA GLU A 279 -6.99 18.11 -6.34
C GLU A 279 -5.48 18.35 -6.41
N HIS A 280 -4.69 17.31 -6.69
CA HIS A 280 -3.23 17.38 -6.74
C HIS A 280 -2.69 18.14 -7.95
N PHE A 281 -3.16 17.79 -9.15
CA PHE A 281 -2.60 18.33 -10.40
C PHE A 281 -3.36 19.55 -10.93
N GLY A 282 -4.53 19.85 -10.39
CA GLY A 282 -5.47 20.81 -10.95
C GLY A 282 -6.28 20.22 -12.11
N GLU A 283 -7.53 20.68 -12.24
CA GLU A 283 -8.45 20.17 -13.28
C GLU A 283 -7.91 20.38 -14.70
N GLU A 284 -7.29 21.54 -14.97
CA GLU A 284 -6.75 21.89 -16.29
C GLU A 284 -5.65 20.91 -16.71
N SER A 285 -4.66 20.65 -15.85
CA SER A 285 -3.57 19.69 -16.10
C SER A 285 -4.11 18.28 -16.39
N VAL A 286 -5.15 17.85 -15.66
CA VAL A 286 -5.79 16.55 -15.90
C VAL A 286 -6.51 16.52 -17.24
N ARG A 287 -7.21 17.60 -17.62
CA ARG A 287 -7.85 17.72 -18.94
C ARG A 287 -6.82 17.70 -20.06
N ASP A 288 -5.70 18.40 -19.91
CA ASP A 288 -4.63 18.40 -20.91
C ASP A 288 -4.03 17.01 -21.09
N ALA A 289 -3.81 16.27 -20.00
CA ALA A 289 -3.35 14.90 -20.07
C ALA A 289 -4.35 13.96 -20.77
N LEU A 290 -5.66 14.16 -20.54
CA LEU A 290 -6.71 13.41 -21.22
C LEU A 290 -6.80 13.75 -22.72
N ARG A 291 -6.63 15.03 -23.09
CA ARG A 291 -6.56 15.46 -24.50
C ARG A 291 -5.35 14.86 -25.21
N ALA A 292 -4.20 14.85 -24.54
CA ALA A 292 -2.99 14.22 -25.05
C ALA A 292 -3.23 12.72 -25.31
N TYR A 293 -3.85 12.02 -24.36
CA TYR A 293 -4.25 10.62 -24.55
C TYR A 293 -5.23 10.44 -25.73
N ALA A 294 -6.24 11.28 -25.86
CA ALA A 294 -7.21 11.17 -26.95
C ALA A 294 -6.58 11.46 -28.33
N ALA A 295 -5.58 12.34 -28.40
CA ALA A 295 -4.89 12.70 -29.62
C ALA A 295 -3.90 11.63 -30.12
N ASP A 296 -3.06 11.09 -29.23
CA ASP A 296 -1.95 10.20 -29.61
C ASP A 296 -1.68 9.03 -28.64
N GLY A 297 -2.50 8.88 -27.60
CA GLY A 297 -2.34 7.83 -26.59
C GLY A 297 -1.26 8.10 -25.53
N SER A 298 -0.64 9.28 -25.53
CA SER A 298 0.34 9.70 -24.53
C SER A 298 -0.28 9.87 -23.13
N ARG A 299 0.57 9.79 -22.11
CA ARG A 299 0.16 9.80 -20.69
C ARG A 299 1.09 10.68 -19.85
N PRO A 300 1.10 12.01 -20.08
CA PRO A 300 2.09 12.89 -19.48
C PRO A 300 2.07 12.91 -17.94
N LEU A 301 0.89 12.73 -17.31
CA LEU A 301 0.81 12.62 -15.85
C LEU A 301 1.45 11.32 -15.32
N LEU A 302 1.32 10.21 -16.05
CA LEU A 302 2.02 8.98 -15.69
C LEU A 302 3.53 9.14 -15.81
N ASP A 303 4.00 9.79 -16.89
CA ASP A 303 5.43 10.04 -17.11
C ASP A 303 6.00 10.93 -16.00
N THR A 304 5.25 11.97 -15.59
CA THR A 304 5.59 12.86 -14.47
C THR A 304 5.73 12.08 -13.16
N LEU A 305 4.75 11.21 -12.85
CA LEU A 305 4.78 10.40 -11.62
C LEU A 305 5.89 9.35 -11.64
N THR A 306 6.17 8.79 -12.81
CA THR A 306 7.28 7.84 -13.01
C THR A 306 8.61 8.53 -12.74
N ALA A 307 8.82 9.73 -13.32
CA ALA A 307 10.02 10.52 -13.09
C ALA A 307 10.18 10.94 -11.61
N ARG A 308 9.08 11.31 -10.95
CA ARG A 308 9.07 11.61 -9.50
C ARG A 308 9.51 10.41 -8.67
N LEU A 309 9.00 9.22 -8.97
CA LEU A 309 9.43 7.99 -8.29
C LEU A 309 10.90 7.69 -8.57
N ASP A 310 11.35 7.80 -9.81
CA ASP A 310 12.74 7.53 -10.17
C ASP A 310 13.72 8.51 -9.48
N ALA A 311 13.31 9.76 -9.25
CA ALA A 311 14.08 10.75 -8.48
C ALA A 311 14.15 10.47 -6.97
N ALA A 312 13.26 9.61 -6.45
CA ALA A 312 13.25 9.20 -5.05
C ALA A 312 14.06 7.92 -4.80
N ARG A 313 14.77 7.37 -5.80
CA ARG A 313 15.70 6.25 -5.63
C ARG A 313 17.01 6.72 -5.00
#